data_AF-A0A9W9NYK4-F1
#
_entry.id   AF-A0A9W9NYK4-F1
#
_cell.length_a   1.000
_cell.length_b   1.000
_cell.length_c   1.000
_cell.angle_alpha   90.00
_cell.angle_beta   90.00
_cell.angle_gamma   90.00
#
_symmetry.space_group_name_H-M   'P 1'
#
loop_
_entity.id
_entity.type
_entity.pdbx_description
1 polymer ?
#
loop_
_entity_poly.entity_id
_entity_poly.type
_entity_poly.pdbx_seq_one_letter_code
_entity_poly.pdbx_strand_id
1 'polypeptide(L)'
;MRFILKERLGWADGENAVLKPRGAPFEFDEDIRILYNDWPYGVDTDIIHLVVWTKFELPDDPATGMLTAEAHQAIEQYVQRTFGSRMAAEDLVWFKNWKSLKSVQAVEHFHVMLHQPDMEFVKEITGGDVPLIDQV
;
A
#
# COMPACT_ATOMS: atom_id res chain seq x y z
N MET A 1 -3.84 -9.31 13.53
CA MET A 1 -4.52 -9.34 12.22
C MET A 1 -5.78 -8.46 12.17
N ARG A 2 -6.76 -8.61 13.08
CA ARG A 2 -7.93 -7.72 13.17
C ARG A 2 -7.58 -6.26 13.44
N PHE A 3 -6.48 -6.00 14.16
CA PHE A 3 -6.01 -4.63 14.45
C PHE A 3 -5.80 -3.78 13.20
N ILE A 4 -5.01 -4.24 12.21
CA ILE A 4 -4.78 -3.47 10.98
C ILE A 4 -6.11 -3.20 10.25
N LEU A 5 -6.95 -4.23 10.09
CA LEU A 5 -8.23 -4.11 9.42
C LEU A 5 -9.20 -3.13 10.10
N LYS A 6 -9.23 -3.13 11.44
CA LYS A 6 -10.17 -2.33 12.24
C LYS A 6 -9.62 -0.95 12.56
N GLU A 7 -8.43 -0.89 13.14
CA GLU A 7 -7.86 0.34 13.73
C GLU A 7 -7.04 1.15 12.72
N ARG A 8 -6.44 0.54 11.68
CA ARG A 8 -5.67 1.28 10.66
C ARG A 8 -6.46 1.50 9.38
N LEU A 9 -7.10 0.46 8.85
CA LEU A 9 -7.79 0.51 7.56
C LEU A 9 -9.26 0.93 7.66
N GLY A 10 -9.89 0.73 8.82
CA GLY A 10 -11.33 0.98 9.01
C GLY A 10 -12.21 0.14 8.10
N TRP A 11 -11.78 -1.08 7.74
CA TRP A 11 -12.47 -1.98 6.82
C TRP A 11 -13.21 -3.13 7.52
N ALA A 12 -13.08 -3.28 8.84
CA ALA A 12 -13.75 -4.32 9.60
C ALA A 12 -14.93 -3.79 10.43
N ASP A 13 -16.14 -4.03 9.95
CA ASP A 13 -17.39 -3.88 10.72
C ASP A 13 -17.84 -5.24 11.25
N GLY A 14 -17.53 -5.52 12.53
CA GLY A 14 -18.00 -6.71 13.24
C GLY A 14 -17.12 -7.96 13.12
N GLU A 15 -17.62 -9.09 13.64
CA GLU A 15 -16.74 -10.23 13.96
C GLU A 15 -16.27 -11.05 12.76
N ASN A 16 -17.00 -11.00 11.63
CA ASN A 16 -16.75 -11.81 10.42
C ASN A 16 -16.63 -10.95 9.14
N ALA A 17 -16.02 -9.76 9.24
CA ALA A 17 -15.89 -8.85 8.10
C ALA A 17 -15.06 -9.50 6.97
N VAL A 18 -15.75 -9.91 5.90
CA VAL A 18 -15.13 -10.32 4.63
C VAL A 18 -14.86 -9.05 3.84
N LEU A 19 -13.60 -8.82 3.47
CA LEU A 19 -13.25 -7.73 2.55
C LEU A 19 -13.96 -7.96 1.22
N LYS A 20 -14.79 -7.01 0.82
CA LYS A 20 -15.45 -7.01 -0.48
C LYS A 20 -15.06 -5.73 -1.20
N PRO A 21 -14.26 -5.82 -2.29
CA PRO A 21 -14.04 -4.67 -3.14
C PRO A 21 -15.36 -4.25 -3.79
N ARG A 22 -15.52 -2.95 -4.01
CA ARG A 22 -16.65 -2.34 -4.72
C ARG A 22 -16.63 -2.68 -6.21
N GLY A 23 -15.45 -2.80 -6.81
CA GLY A 23 -15.29 -3.04 -8.24
C GLY A 23 -14.01 -3.78 -8.61
N ALA A 24 -13.56 -3.54 -9.84
CA ALA A 24 -12.32 -4.11 -10.36
C ALA A 24 -11.08 -3.52 -9.64
N PRO A 25 -9.92 -4.21 -9.69
CA PRO A 25 -8.68 -3.70 -9.13
C PRO A 25 -8.37 -2.27 -9.60
N PHE A 26 -8.07 -1.38 -8.66
CA PHE A 26 -7.72 0.03 -8.90
C PHE A 26 -8.80 0.89 -9.56
N GLU A 27 -10.07 0.46 -9.55
CA GLU A 27 -11.21 1.21 -10.07
C GLU A 27 -11.77 2.23 -9.06
N PHE A 28 -11.83 1.84 -7.77
CA PHE A 28 -12.44 2.64 -6.71
C PHE A 28 -11.45 2.90 -5.56
N ASP A 29 -11.26 4.18 -5.23
CA ASP A 29 -10.36 4.59 -4.15
C ASP A 29 -10.81 4.07 -2.78
N GLU A 30 -12.10 3.79 -2.59
CA GLU A 30 -12.60 3.26 -1.31
C GLU A 30 -12.08 1.85 -0.99
N ASP A 31 -11.56 1.14 -2.00
CA ASP A 31 -10.96 -0.19 -1.88
C ASP A 31 -9.45 -0.15 -1.61
N ILE A 32 -8.89 1.05 -1.51
CA ILE A 32 -7.46 1.28 -1.31
C ILE A 32 -7.25 2.20 -0.10
N ARG A 33 -6.17 1.96 0.64
CA ARG A 33 -5.67 2.89 1.66
C ARG A 33 -4.17 3.03 1.49
N ILE A 34 -3.68 4.27 1.53
CA ILE A 34 -2.26 4.59 1.51
C ILE A 34 -1.94 5.11 2.90
N LEU A 35 -1.13 4.37 3.64
CA LEU A 35 -0.76 4.71 5.02
C LEU A 35 0.76 4.72 5.15
N TYR A 36 1.26 5.37 6.20
CA TYR A 36 2.67 5.18 6.57
C TYR A 36 2.90 3.71 6.94
N ASN A 37 4.10 3.22 6.64
CA ASN A 37 4.54 1.96 7.20
C ASN A 37 4.82 2.15 8.69
N ASP A 38 3.99 1.57 9.55
CA ASP A 38 4.15 1.63 11.01
C ASP A 38 5.44 0.92 11.49
N TRP A 39 6.06 0.08 10.64
CA TRP A 39 7.35 -0.56 10.88
C TRP A 39 8.26 -0.36 9.65
N PRO A 40 8.79 0.85 9.45
CA PRO A 40 9.59 1.17 8.27
C PRO A 40 10.89 0.38 8.27
N TYR A 41 11.43 0.15 7.07
CA TYR A 41 12.75 -0.45 6.94
C TYR A 41 13.82 0.52 7.45
N GLY A 42 15.02 0.01 7.75
CA GLY A 42 16.18 0.83 8.08
C GLY A 42 16.71 1.55 6.83
N VAL A 43 15.96 2.54 6.36
CA VAL A 43 16.28 3.40 5.22
C VAL A 43 16.65 4.81 5.71
N ASP A 44 17.15 5.64 4.79
CA ASP A 44 17.45 7.04 5.09
C ASP A 44 16.19 7.80 5.55
N THR A 45 16.37 8.79 6.43
CA THR A 45 15.26 9.61 6.96
C THR A 45 14.58 10.44 5.88
N ASP A 46 15.27 10.66 4.77
CA ASP A 46 14.75 11.35 3.59
C ASP A 46 13.84 10.44 2.74
N ILE A 47 13.66 9.17 3.10
CA ILE A 47 12.79 8.23 2.41
C ILE A 47 11.51 8.01 3.22
N ILE A 48 10.38 8.39 2.64
CA ILE A 48 9.05 8.09 3.19
C ILE A 48 8.60 6.71 2.70
N HIS A 49 8.40 5.80 3.65
CA HIS A 49 7.94 4.43 3.38
C HIS A 49 6.43 4.33 3.59
N LEU A 50 5.68 4.24 2.49
CA LEU A 50 4.24 4.04 2.48
C LEU A 50 3.87 2.59 2.20
N VAL A 51 2.68 2.20 2.66
CA VAL A 51 2.03 0.92 2.34
C VAL A 51 0.69 1.21 1.68
N VAL A 52 0.50 0.65 0.49
CA VAL A 52 -0.76 0.69 -0.24
C VAL A 52 -1.48 -0.63 0.00
N TRP A 53 -2.58 -0.56 0.75
CA TRP A 53 -3.44 -1.68 1.09
C TRP A 53 -4.59 -1.80 0.11
N THR A 54 -4.97 -3.03 -0.27
CA THR A 54 -6.06 -3.29 -1.22
C THR A 54 -7.10 -4.26 -0.65
N LYS A 55 -8.38 -4.05 -0.96
CA LYS A 55 -9.45 -5.04 -0.66
C LYS A 55 -9.51 -6.20 -1.67
N PHE A 56 -8.83 -6.06 -2.80
CA PHE A 56 -8.78 -7.04 -3.88
C PHE A 56 -7.41 -7.74 -3.91
N GLU A 57 -7.36 -8.86 -4.61
CA GLU A 57 -6.14 -9.66 -4.74
C GLU A 57 -5.14 -9.06 -5.72
N LEU A 58 -3.86 -9.30 -5.45
CA LEU A 58 -2.75 -8.99 -6.35
C LEU A 58 -2.11 -10.33 -6.77
N PRO A 59 -2.58 -10.95 -7.86
CA PRO A 59 -2.25 -12.33 -8.17
C PRO A 59 -0.77 -12.51 -8.48
N ASP A 60 -0.23 -13.63 -7.98
CA ASP A 60 1.12 -14.08 -8.26
C ASP A 60 1.05 -15.24 -9.26
N ASP A 61 2.03 -15.33 -10.16
CA ASP A 61 2.28 -16.49 -11.00
C ASP A 61 2.63 -17.69 -10.10
N PRO A 62 1.83 -18.79 -10.16
CA PRO A 62 2.05 -19.96 -9.32
C PRO A 62 3.40 -20.65 -9.54
N ALA A 63 3.99 -20.51 -10.73
CA ALA A 63 5.25 -21.15 -11.08
C ALA A 63 6.47 -20.39 -10.55
N THR A 64 6.41 -19.06 -10.54
CA THR A 64 7.55 -18.20 -10.17
C THR A 64 7.41 -17.54 -8.80
N GLY A 65 6.19 -17.43 -8.27
CA GLY A 65 5.89 -16.69 -7.05
C GLY A 65 5.97 -15.17 -7.19
N MET A 66 6.22 -14.67 -8.40
CA MET A 66 6.24 -13.25 -8.77
C MET A 66 4.83 -12.78 -9.11
N LEU A 67 4.58 -11.47 -9.13
CA LEU A 67 3.34 -10.92 -9.67
C LEU A 67 3.10 -11.40 -11.11
N THR A 68 1.85 -11.67 -11.49
CA THR A 68 1.54 -11.85 -12.91
C THR A 68 1.84 -10.57 -13.69
N ALA A 69 2.09 -10.69 -15.00
CA ALA A 69 2.39 -9.53 -15.83
C ALA A 69 1.26 -8.47 -15.78
N GLU A 70 0.01 -8.93 -15.75
CA GLU A 70 -1.17 -8.08 -15.67
C GLU A 70 -1.24 -7.36 -14.32
N ALA A 71 -1.00 -8.07 -13.21
CA ALA A 71 -1.00 -7.47 -11.87
C ALA A 71 0.13 -6.45 -11.70
N HIS A 72 1.33 -6.78 -12.19
CA HIS A 72 2.47 -5.86 -12.19
C HIS A 72 2.15 -4.59 -13.01
N GLN A 73 1.60 -4.74 -14.22
CA GLN A 73 1.24 -3.61 -15.06
C GLN A 73 0.13 -2.75 -14.42
N ALA A 74 -0.87 -3.37 -13.79
CA ALA A 74 -1.94 -2.65 -13.10
C ALA A 74 -1.40 -1.83 -11.92
N ILE A 75 -0.49 -2.40 -11.12
CA ILE A 75 0.17 -1.68 -10.02
C ILE A 75 1.02 -0.53 -10.57
N GLU A 76 1.83 -0.78 -11.60
CA GLU A 76 2.66 0.26 -12.23
C GLU A 76 1.80 1.44 -12.71
N GLN A 77 0.71 1.17 -13.42
CA GLN A 77 -0.20 2.23 -13.90
C GLN A 77 -0.87 2.98 -12.75
N TYR A 78 -1.24 2.28 -11.67
CA TYR A 78 -1.77 2.92 -10.48
C TYR A 78 -0.73 3.83 -9.83
N VAL A 79 0.51 3.34 -9.65
CA VAL A 79 1.61 4.11 -9.02
C VAL A 79 1.94 5.35 -9.85
N GLN A 80 2.07 5.22 -11.17
CA GLN A 80 2.35 6.36 -12.03
C GLN A 80 1.21 7.39 -12.02
N ARG A 81 -0.04 6.95 -12.03
CA ARG A 81 -1.21 7.84 -11.96
C ARG A 81 -1.28 8.60 -10.63
N THR A 82 -1.01 7.89 -9.53
CA THR A 82 -1.20 8.40 -8.18
C THR A 82 -0.01 9.24 -7.68
N PHE A 83 1.22 8.85 -8.02
CA PHE A 83 2.45 9.49 -7.51
C PHE A 83 3.27 10.19 -8.60
N GLY A 84 3.24 9.70 -9.84
CA GLY A 84 4.17 10.11 -10.90
C GLY A 84 4.03 11.56 -11.38
N SER A 85 2.92 12.25 -11.07
CA SER A 85 2.78 13.69 -11.37
C SER A 85 3.46 14.60 -10.32
N ARG A 86 3.79 14.04 -9.15
CA ARG A 86 4.36 14.76 -8.00
C ARG A 86 5.78 14.31 -7.63
N MET A 87 6.23 13.20 -8.22
CA MET A 87 7.53 12.60 -7.97
C MET A 87 8.29 12.41 -9.27
N ALA A 88 9.61 12.61 -9.25
CA ALA A 88 10.46 12.16 -10.34
C ALA A 88 10.54 10.62 -10.35
N ALA A 89 10.74 10.02 -11.52
CA ALA A 89 10.80 8.56 -11.66
C ALA A 89 11.95 7.93 -10.87
N GLU A 90 13.03 8.67 -10.63
CA GLU A 90 14.18 8.22 -9.83
C GLU A 90 13.95 8.30 -8.31
N ASP A 91 12.99 9.11 -7.87
CA ASP A 91 12.63 9.32 -6.46
C ASP A 91 11.39 8.51 -6.04
N LEU A 92 10.88 7.66 -6.92
CA LEU A 92 9.69 6.84 -6.73
C LEU A 92 10.00 5.39 -7.07
N VAL A 93 9.86 4.50 -6.08
CA VAL A 93 9.94 3.06 -6.30
C VAL A 93 8.81 2.36 -5.56
N TRP A 94 8.32 1.26 -6.14
CA TRP A 94 7.37 0.38 -5.48
C TRP A 94 7.85 -1.06 -5.54
N PHE A 95 7.43 -1.85 -4.56
CA PHE A 95 7.69 -3.29 -4.54
C PHE A 95 6.62 -4.02 -3.75
N LYS A 96 6.43 -5.30 -4.04
CA LYS A 96 5.55 -6.19 -3.27
C LYS A 96 6.41 -7.29 -2.65
N ASN A 97 6.30 -7.47 -1.35
CA ASN A 97 6.97 -8.58 -0.66
C ASN A 97 6.39 -9.91 -1.12
N TRP A 98 7.26 -10.92 -1.29
CA TRP A 98 6.86 -12.27 -1.63
C TRP A 98 5.94 -12.86 -0.57
N LYS A 99 5.03 -13.76 -0.94
CA LYS A 99 4.08 -14.40 -0.02
C LYS A 99 4.72 -14.97 1.24
N SER A 100 5.92 -15.52 1.15
CA SER A 100 6.69 -16.07 2.29
C SER A 100 7.24 -15.02 3.25
N LEU A 101 7.36 -13.76 2.82
CA LEU A 101 7.90 -12.63 3.59
C LEU A 101 6.83 -11.65 4.05
N LYS A 102 5.56 -11.83 3.64
CA LYS A 102 4.44 -10.98 4.08
C LYS A 102 4.10 -11.26 5.54
N SER A 103 4.24 -10.24 6.38
CA SER A 103 3.83 -10.29 7.79
C SER A 103 2.31 -10.29 7.98
N VAL A 104 1.56 -9.62 7.07
CA VAL A 104 0.09 -9.57 7.10
C VAL A 104 -0.46 -10.32 5.89
N GLN A 105 -0.77 -11.60 6.08
CA GLN A 105 -1.25 -12.47 4.99
C GLN A 105 -2.72 -12.26 4.62
N ALA A 106 -3.51 -11.64 5.51
CA ALA A 106 -4.96 -11.51 5.34
C ALA A 106 -5.40 -10.32 4.48
N VAL A 107 -4.49 -9.39 4.15
CA VAL A 107 -4.80 -8.21 3.35
C VAL A 107 -3.66 -7.98 2.38
N GLU A 108 -3.99 -7.89 1.10
CA GLU A 108 -3.02 -7.61 0.06
C GLU A 108 -2.52 -6.18 0.16
N HIS A 109 -1.22 -6.01 -0.07
CA HIS A 109 -0.55 -4.72 -0.01
C HIS A 109 0.75 -4.75 -0.80
N PHE A 110 1.21 -3.58 -1.18
CA PHE A 110 2.55 -3.33 -1.70
C PHE A 110 3.12 -2.06 -1.07
N HIS A 111 4.42 -1.89 -1.19
CA HIS A 111 5.14 -0.76 -0.62
C HIS A 111 5.47 0.25 -1.69
N VAL A 112 5.43 1.53 -1.30
CA VAL A 112 5.90 2.64 -2.11
C VAL A 112 6.92 3.40 -1.26
N MET A 113 8.08 3.69 -1.83
CA MET A 113 9.12 4.52 -1.22
C MET A 113 9.25 5.80 -2.03
N LEU A 114 9.20 6.92 -1.33
CA LEU A 114 9.32 8.26 -1.88
C LEU A 114 10.59 8.91 -1.31
N HIS A 115 11.50 9.33 -2.16
CA HIS A 115 12.70 10.06 -1.75
C HIS A 115 12.44 11.57 -1.78
N GLN A 116 12.64 12.25 -0.65
CA GLN A 116 12.43 13.69 -0.45
C GLN A 116 11.10 14.24 -1.03
N PRO A 117 9.94 13.62 -0.75
CA PRO A 117 8.67 14.12 -1.27
C PRO A 117 8.27 15.45 -0.64
N ASP A 118 7.42 16.20 -1.33
CA ASP A 118 6.66 17.29 -0.70
C ASP A 118 5.75 16.71 0.40
N MET A 119 5.96 17.11 1.65
CA MET A 119 5.22 16.56 2.79
C MET A 119 3.74 16.96 2.80
N GLU A 120 3.33 18.04 2.13
CA GLU A 120 1.91 18.34 1.95
C GLU A 120 1.26 17.33 0.99
N PHE A 121 2.00 16.88 -0.03
CA PHE A 121 1.54 15.78 -0.90
C PHE A 121 1.42 14.46 -0.12
N VAL A 122 2.40 14.13 0.73
CA VAL A 122 2.32 12.92 1.57
C VAL A 122 1.11 12.98 2.51
N LYS A 123 0.85 14.13 3.11
CA LYS A 123 -0.32 14.34 3.97
C LYS A 123 -1.63 14.21 3.19
N GLU A 124 -1.71 14.77 1.99
CA GLU A 124 -2.88 14.65 1.11
C GLU A 124 -3.17 13.18 0.78
N ILE A 125 -2.18 12.46 0.26
CA ILE A 125 -2.35 11.11 -0.26
C ILE A 125 -2.63 10.07 0.83
N THR A 126 -2.14 10.33 2.04
CA THR A 126 -2.40 9.48 3.22
C THR A 126 -3.67 9.87 3.97
N GLY A 127 -4.37 10.94 3.56
CA GLY A 127 -5.53 11.47 4.29
C GLY A 127 -5.19 11.98 5.69
N GLY A 128 -3.94 12.42 5.91
CA GLY A 128 -3.44 12.88 7.20
C GLY A 128 -3.07 11.76 8.18
N ASP A 129 -2.80 10.54 7.69
CA ASP A 129 -2.25 9.46 8.51
C ASP A 129 -0.95 9.88 9.21
N VAL A 130 -0.70 9.31 10.38
CA VAL A 130 0.54 9.49 11.14
C VAL A 130 1.03 8.10 11.56
N PRO A 131 2.33 7.79 11.42
CA PRO A 131 2.89 6.52 11.87
C PRO A 131 2.55 6.23 13.33
N LEU A 132 2.25 4.97 13.66
CA LEU A 132 1.93 4.60 15.05
C LEU A 132 3.07 4.90 16.04
N ILE A 133 4.33 4.83 15.60
CA ILE A 133 5.49 5.11 16.46
C ILE A 133 5.52 6.56 16.98
N ASP A 134 4.90 7.49 16.25
CA ASP A 134 4.85 8.91 16.61
C ASP A 134 3.62 9.26 17.47
N GLN A 135 2.72 8.29 17.72
CA GLN A 135 1.50 8.47 18.51
C GLN A 135 1.64 8.01 19.97
N VAL A 136 2.83 7.56 20.39
CA VAL A 136 3.11 7.02 21.75
C VAL A 136 3.94 7.98 22.59
#